data_AF-A0A437QDX2-F1
#
_entry.id   AF-A0A437QDX2-F1
#
_cell.length_a   1.000
_cell.length_b   1.000
_cell.length_c   1.000
_cell.angle_alpha   90.00
_cell.angle_beta   90.00
_cell.angle_gamma   90.00
#
_symmetry.space_group_name_H-M   'P 1'
#
loop_
_entity.id
_entity.type
_entity.pdbx_description
1 polymer ?
#
loop_
_entity_poly.entity_id
_entity_poly.type
_entity_poly.pdbx_seq_one_letter_code
_entity_poly.pdbx_strand_id
1 'polypeptide(L)' 'MVLFFPIQQELDCINQSGEILGKIVFDAVKDEHLFKIEDGLSTLSPEDEALIAVRIAGLNAGAFMIPMQDDD' A
#
# COMPACT_ATOMS: atom_id res chain seq x y z
N MET A 1 20.79 3.09 21.96
CA MET A 1 20.14 1.92 21.33
C MET A 1 18.95 2.49 20.57
N VAL A 2 19.01 2.52 19.24
CA VAL A 2 17.93 3.07 18.40
C VAL A 2 16.83 2.02 18.31
N LEU A 3 15.65 2.38 18.80
CA LEU A 3 14.46 1.54 18.73
C LEU A 3 13.79 1.83 17.39
N PHE A 4 14.08 1.01 16.39
CA PHE A 4 13.29 1.02 15.17
C PHE A 4 11.97 0.33 15.48
N PHE A 5 10.94 1.13 15.74
CA PHE A 5 9.57 0.64 15.71
C PHE A 5 9.27 0.14 14.30
N PRO A 6 8.45 -0.92 14.13
CA PRO A 6 7.94 -1.27 12.82
C PRO A 6 7.19 -0.05 12.29
N ILE A 7 7.83 0.69 11.39
CA ILE A 7 7.18 1.76 10.63
C ILE A 7 6.10 1.02 9.85
N GLN A 8 4.84 1.20 10.24
CA GLN A 8 3.71 0.74 9.44
C GLN A 8 3.80 1.50 8.12
N GLN A 9 4.36 0.84 7.11
CA GLN A 9 4.38 1.39 5.77
C GLN A 9 2.97 1.30 5.22
N GLU A 10 2.34 2.45 5.04
CA GLU A 10 1.01 2.60 4.43
C GLU A 10 1.15 3.39 3.14
N LEU A 11 0.51 2.92 2.07
CA LEU A 11 0.51 3.56 0.76
C LEU A 11 -0.92 3.73 0.26
N ASP A 12 -1.36 4.98 0.13
CA ASP A 12 -2.66 5.29 -0.46
C ASP A 12 -2.69 4.93 -1.95
N CYS A 13 -3.69 4.16 -2.34
CA CYS A 13 -3.99 3.84 -3.73
C CYS A 13 -5.03 4.83 -4.24
N ILE A 14 -4.59 5.76 -5.08
CA ILE A 14 -5.42 6.84 -5.63
C ILE A 14 -5.63 6.57 -7.11
N ASN A 15 -6.88 6.66 -7.59
CA ASN A 15 -7.19 6.51 -9.00
C ASN A 15 -6.81 7.77 -9.82
N GLN A 16 -6.97 7.71 -11.14
CA GLN A 16 -6.67 8.85 -12.02
C GLN A 16 -7.55 10.09 -11.76
N SER A 17 -8.72 9.89 -11.13
CA SER A 17 -9.64 10.95 -10.75
C SER A 17 -9.27 11.62 -9.42
N GLY A 18 -8.23 11.12 -8.73
CA GLY A 18 -7.82 11.63 -7.42
C GLY A 18 -8.59 11.03 -6.24
N GLU A 19 -9.39 9.98 -6.46
CA GLU A 19 -10.14 9.31 -5.40
C GLU A 19 -9.31 8.22 -4.75
N ILE A 20 -9.32 8.18 -3.42
CA ILE A 20 -8.66 7.13 -2.64
C ILE A 20 -9.51 5.87 -2.73
N LEU A 21 -8.95 4.83 -3.33
CA LEU A 21 -9.56 3.51 -3.46
C LEU A 21 -9.35 2.66 -2.19
N GLY A 22 -8.28 2.94 -1.46
CA GLY A 22 -7.85 2.21 -0.28
C GLY A 22 -6.37 2.41 -0.03
N LYS A 23 -5.80 1.56 0.82
CA LYS A 23 -4.39 1.63 1.23
C LYS A 23 -3.75 0.26 1.23
N ILE A 24 -2.50 0.19 0.79
CA ILE A 24 -1.64 -0.98 0.97
C ILE A 24 -0.92 -0.83 2.30
N VAL A 25 -1.01 -1.84 3.16
CA VAL A 25 -0.39 -1.87 4.48
C VAL A 25 0.55 -3.07 4.56
N PHE A 26 1.74 -2.87 5.10
CA PHE A 26 2.64 -3.98 5.39
C PHE A 26 2.19 -4.73 6.66
N ASP A 27 1.84 -6.01 6.51
CA ASP A 27 1.53 -6.91 7.62
C ASP A 27 2.81 -7.59 8.11
N ALA A 28 3.40 -7.06 9.18
CA ALA A 28 4.62 -7.60 9.78
C ALA A 28 4.46 -9.01 10.38
N VAL A 29 3.23 -9.49 10.60
CA VAL A 29 2.98 -10.87 11.07
C VAL A 29 3.14 -11.86 9.93
N LYS A 30 2.73 -11.46 8.72
CA LYS A 30 2.82 -12.29 7.51
C LYS A 30 4.04 -11.98 6.65
N ASP A 31 4.73 -10.87 6.93
CA ASP A 31 5.83 -10.33 6.12
C ASP A 31 5.37 -10.00 4.68
N GLU A 32 4.13 -9.54 4.53
CA GLU A 32 3.49 -9.32 3.23
C GLU A 32 2.72 -8.00 3.18
N HIS A 33 2.67 -7.38 2.01
CA HIS A 33 1.82 -6.22 1.75
C HIS A 33 0.37 -6.65 1.45
N LEU A 34 -0.59 -6.08 2.17
CA LEU A 34 -2.01 -6.34 2.02
C LEU A 34 -2.75 -5.07 1.60
N PHE A 35 -3.67 -5.19 0.65
CA PHE A 35 -4.55 -4.09 0.29
C PHE A 35 -5.80 -4.09 1.16
N LYS A 36 -6.11 -2.92 1.73
CA LYS A 36 -7.33 -2.63 2.47
C LYS A 36 -8.13 -1.58 1.70
N ILE A 37 -9.31 -1.97 1.23
CA ILE A 37 -10.24 -1.07 0.56
C ILE A 37 -10.70 0.03 1.52
N GLU A 38 -10.92 1.25 1.01
CA GLU A 38 -11.35 2.37 1.84
C GLU A 38 -12.80 2.20 2.31
N ASP A 39 -13.07 2.57 3.56
CA ASP A 39 -14.40 2.50 4.16
C ASP A 39 -15.40 3.37 3.37
N GLY A 40 -16.29 2.73 2.62
CA GLY A 40 -17.27 3.38 1.74
C GLY A 40 -17.15 3.01 0.27
N LEU A 41 -16.03 2.39 -0.15
CA LEU A 41 -15.90 1.80 -1.47
C LEU A 41 -16.34 0.32 -1.43
N SER A 42 -17.43 -0.02 -2.11
CA SER A 42 -17.98 -1.39 -2.06
C SER A 42 -17.30 -2.35 -3.03
N THR A 43 -16.68 -1.86 -4.11
CA THR A 43 -16.03 -2.70 -5.13
C THR A 43 -15.06 -1.88 -5.98
N LEU A 44 -13.90 -2.45 -6.32
CA LEU A 44 -12.95 -1.86 -7.27
C LEU A 44 -13.28 -2.28 -8.70
N SER A 45 -12.89 -1.44 -9.67
CA SER A 45 -12.86 -1.87 -11.07
C SER A 45 -11.82 -2.98 -11.25
N PRO A 46 -12.03 -3.96 -12.15
CA PRO A 46 -11.02 -4.99 -12.44
C PRO A 46 -9.69 -4.40 -12.92
N GLU A 47 -9.71 -3.21 -13.54
CA GLU A 47 -8.50 -2.50 -13.96
C GLU A 47 -7.69 -1.99 -12.74
N ASP A 48 -8.38 -1.41 -11.76
CA ASP A 48 -7.77 -0.92 -10.52
C ASP A 48 -7.23 -2.08 -9.68
N GLU A 49 -7.98 -3.18 -9.59
CA GLU A 49 -7.57 -4.38 -8.87
C GLU A 49 -6.28 -4.98 -9.47
N ALA A 50 -6.18 -5.03 -10.80
CA ALA A 50 -4.98 -5.49 -11.48
C ALA A 50 -3.77 -4.58 -11.21
N LEU A 51 -3.96 -3.26 -11.24
CA LEU A 51 -2.90 -2.29 -10.94
C LEU A 51 -2.42 -2.41 -9.48
N ILE A 52 -3.35 -2.54 -8.53
CA ILE A 52 -3.05 -2.74 -7.11
C ILE A 52 -2.28 -4.04 -6.91
N ALA A 53 -2.70 -5.15 -7.54
CA ALA A 53 -2.02 -6.44 -7.44
C ALA A 53 -0.58 -6.38 -7.95
N VAL A 54 -0.34 -5.71 -9.09
CA VAL A 54 1.02 -5.48 -9.62
C VAL A 54 1.85 -4.66 -8.63
N ARG A 55 1.26 -3.66 -7.99
CA ARG A 55 1.94 -2.82 -7.01
C ARG A 55 2.35 -3.62 -5.76
N ILE A 56 1.45 -4.43 -5.22
CA ILE A 56 1.72 -5.34 -4.09
C ILE A 56 2.84 -6.31 -4.44
N ALA A 57 2.76 -6.96 -5.61
CA ALA A 57 3.78 -7.90 -6.04
C ALA A 57 5.16 -7.24 -6.15
N GLY A 58 5.22 -6.00 -6.68
CA GLY A 58 6.47 -5.26 -6.76
C GLY A 58 7.01 -4.80 -5.41
N LEU A 59 6.15 -4.46 -4.44
CA LEU A 59 6.55 -4.15 -3.06
C LEU A 59 7.11 -5.39 -2.35
N ASN A 60 6.43 -6.53 -2.46
CA ASN A 60 6.91 -7.81 -1.90
C ASN A 60 8.22 -8.27 -2.55
N ALA A 61 8.41 -8.00 -3.86
CA ALA A 61 9.64 -8.32 -4.56
C ALA A 61 10.78 -7.31 -4.29
N GLY A 62 10.53 -6.23 -3.53
CA GLY A 62 11.50 -5.14 -3.30
C GLY A 62 11.78 -4.28 -4.54
N ALA A 63 10.98 -4.42 -5.61
CA ALA A 63 11.07 -3.62 -6.82
C ALA A 63 10.51 -2.20 -6.62
N PHE A 64 9.58 -2.04 -5.67
CA PHE A 64 9.13 -0.75 -5.18
C PHE A 64 9.58 -0.59 -3.73
N MET A 65 10.08 0.60 -3.39
CA MET A 65 10.24 1.01 -2.02
C MET A 65 9.23 2.11 -1.74
N ILE A 66 8.51 2.00 -0.63
CA ILE A 66 7.74 3.13 -0.10
C ILE A 66 8.80 4.12 0.39
N PRO A 67 8.93 5.29 -0.27
CA PRO A 67 9.94 6.25 0.13
C PRO A 67 9.70 6.59 1.59
N MET A 68 10.77 6.55 2.37
CA MET A 68 10.76 7.10 3.72
C MET A 68 10.25 8.53 3.59
N GLN A 69 9.17 8.89 4.28
CA GLN A 69 8.75 10.28 4.30
C GLN A 69 9.89 11.07 4.94
N ASP A 70 10.69 11.75 4.12
CA ASP A 70 11.61 12.78 4.58
C ASP A 70 10.72 13.90 5.12
N ASP A 71 10.59 13.96 6.45
CA ASP A 71 10.17 15.17 7.16
C ASP A 71 11.28 16.22 6.96
N ASP A 72 11.24 16.96 5.84
CA ASP A 72 11.94 18.24 5.67
C ASP A 72 11.02 19.29 5.00
#